data_AF-A0A538SYI5-F1
#
_entry.id   AF-A0A538SYI5-F1
#
_cell.length_a   1.000
_cell.length_b   1.000
_cell.length_c   1.000
_cell.angle_alpha   90.00
_cell.angle_beta   90.00
_cell.angle_gamma   90.00
#
_symmetry.space_group_name_H-M   'P 1'
#
loop_
_entity.id
_entity.type
_entity.pdbx_description
1 polymer ?
#
loop_
_entity_poly.entity_id
_entity_poly.type
_entity_poly.pdbx_seq_one_letter_code
_entity_poly.pdbx_strand_id
1 'polypeptide(L)'
;MKANRSRSSSRAAGSSRSPPARGLSGLPGRVSLVETRVEGGTEAAATAAQALERGGGVRALVLHALSATEAVLLERMGRLMALVTVAALLAAGLCAFGTLTDLALERRREIALMKALGASSRDVVRQFAAESLAIGLAGGIAGWLIGLFFAELIGRTVFHSAIAVHWSVPPQVLGLALLVAGLAGLGPIRLALSVQPAVALKGE
;
A
#
# COMPACT_ATOMS: atom_id res chain seq x y z
N MET A 1 -13.74 -59.34 -1.10
CA MET A 1 -13.81 -57.97 -0.54
C MET A 1 -12.40 -57.43 -0.38
N LYS A 2 -12.05 -56.36 -1.12
CA LYS A 2 -10.96 -55.37 -0.90
C LYS A 2 -9.50 -55.90 -0.78
N ALA A 3 -8.45 -55.25 -1.25
CA ALA A 3 -8.19 -54.07 -2.07
C ALA A 3 -6.67 -54.14 -2.38
N ASN A 4 -6.25 -54.08 -3.64
CA ASN A 4 -5.64 -52.89 -4.25
C ASN A 4 -4.74 -52.05 -3.32
N ARG A 5 -3.42 -52.06 -3.56
CA ARG A 5 -2.59 -50.84 -3.66
C ARG A 5 -1.18 -51.16 -4.18
N SER A 6 -0.93 -50.73 -5.40
CA SER A 6 0.39 -50.52 -5.98
C SER A 6 0.94 -49.14 -5.59
N ARG A 7 2.22 -49.13 -5.19
CA ARG A 7 3.32 -48.16 -5.51
C ARG A 7 3.01 -46.67 -5.68
N SER A 8 3.74 -45.84 -4.92
CA SER A 8 4.68 -44.79 -5.42
C SER A 8 5.31 -44.06 -4.22
N SER A 9 6.54 -44.38 -3.81
CA SER A 9 7.74 -43.54 -3.96
C SER A 9 7.51 -42.02 -3.97
N SER A 10 8.16 -41.29 -3.05
CA SER A 10 9.22 -40.32 -3.37
C SER A 10 9.53 -39.39 -2.19
N ARG A 11 10.80 -39.42 -1.74
CA ARG A 11 11.65 -38.34 -1.19
C ARG A 11 11.10 -37.54 0.02
N ALA A 12 11.59 -37.78 1.24
CA ALA A 12 12.90 -37.34 1.75
C ALA A 12 13.12 -35.82 1.65
N ALA A 13 12.85 -35.10 2.75
CA ALA A 13 13.58 -33.89 3.14
C ALA A 13 13.39 -33.62 4.65
N GLY A 14 14.48 -33.66 5.41
CA GLY A 14 14.62 -32.85 6.63
C GLY A 14 14.00 -33.38 7.92
N SER A 15 14.41 -34.55 8.39
CA SER A 15 14.18 -34.99 9.77
C SER A 15 14.94 -34.12 10.77
N SER A 16 14.32 -33.05 11.28
CA SER A 16 14.68 -32.48 12.58
C SER A 16 14.11 -33.40 13.65
N ARG A 17 14.90 -34.39 14.06
CA ARG A 17 14.56 -35.29 15.18
C ARG A 17 14.67 -34.47 16.47
N SER A 18 13.55 -33.95 16.95
CA SER A 18 13.40 -33.60 18.36
C SER A 18 13.53 -34.89 19.18
N PRO A 19 14.37 -34.93 20.24
CA PRO A 19 14.48 -36.10 21.08
C PRO A 19 13.17 -36.30 21.86
N PRO A 20 12.72 -37.55 22.07
CA PRO A 20 11.50 -37.82 22.83
C PRO A 20 11.68 -37.38 24.28
N ALA A 21 10.82 -36.45 24.73
CA ALA A 21 10.79 -35.81 26.05
C ALA A 21 10.58 -36.76 27.25
N ARG A 22 10.68 -38.08 27.08
CA ARG A 22 10.39 -39.07 28.12
C ARG A 22 11.56 -39.29 29.11
N GLY A 23 12.72 -38.66 28.87
CA GLY A 23 13.93 -38.83 29.69
C GLY A 23 14.29 -37.65 30.62
N LEU A 24 13.54 -36.54 30.59
CA LEU A 24 13.87 -35.32 31.36
C LEU A 24 13.07 -35.15 32.66
N SER A 25 12.19 -36.10 32.98
CA SER A 25 11.31 -36.08 34.16
C SER A 25 12.01 -36.46 35.48
N GLY A 26 13.33 -36.63 35.48
CA GLY A 26 14.10 -37.13 36.63
C GLY A 26 15.07 -36.14 37.29
N LEU A 27 15.17 -34.89 36.82
CA LEU A 27 16.12 -33.92 37.39
C LEU A 27 15.37 -32.72 37.99
N PRO A 28 15.21 -32.66 39.33
CA PRO A 28 14.61 -31.49 39.97
C PRO A 28 15.46 -30.25 39.72
N GLY A 29 14.86 -29.23 39.09
CA GLY A 29 15.36 -27.84 39.16
C GLY A 29 16.07 -27.23 37.94
N ARG A 30 15.97 -27.77 36.71
CA ARG A 30 16.64 -27.12 35.54
C ARG A 30 15.89 -26.99 34.20
N VAL A 31 14.66 -27.49 34.05
CA VAL A 31 13.91 -27.24 32.80
C VAL A 31 12.89 -26.12 33.03
N SER A 32 13.31 -24.89 32.76
CA SER A 32 12.51 -23.69 33.07
C SER A 32 11.72 -23.13 31.88
N LEU A 33 11.89 -23.64 30.65
CA LEU A 33 11.14 -23.18 29.48
C LEU A 33 11.16 -24.22 28.35
N VAL A 34 9.98 -24.57 27.82
CA VAL A 34 9.83 -25.35 26.59
C VAL A 34 8.92 -24.55 25.67
N GLU A 35 9.49 -24.01 24.59
CA GLU A 35 8.72 -23.29 23.57
C GLU A 35 8.30 -24.26 22.47
N THR A 36 6.99 -24.44 22.31
CA THR A 36 6.42 -25.22 21.21
C THR A 36 5.56 -24.31 20.35
N ARG A 37 5.96 -24.12 19.09
CA ARG A 37 5.15 -23.42 18.08
C ARG A 37 4.15 -24.41 17.50
N VAL A 38 2.85 -24.13 17.68
CA VAL A 38 1.76 -24.90 17.06
C VAL A 38 1.23 -24.07 15.91
N GLU A 39 1.42 -24.53 14.68
CA GLU A 39 0.75 -23.96 13.50
C GLU A 39 -0.67 -24.51 13.45
N GLY A 40 -1.60 -23.69 13.93
CA GLY A 40 -3.03 -23.95 13.96
C GLY A 40 -3.71 -22.79 14.67
N GLY A 41 -4.90 -22.39 14.22
CA GLY A 41 -5.64 -21.27 14.80
C GLY A 41 -5.85 -21.38 16.33
N THR A 42 -6.45 -20.33 16.89
CA THR A 42 -6.64 -20.12 18.34
C THR A 42 -7.23 -21.32 19.10
N GLU A 43 -8.06 -22.13 18.45
CA GLU A 43 -8.66 -23.33 19.05
C GLU A 43 -7.68 -24.50 19.22
N ALA A 44 -6.76 -24.70 18.27
CA ALA A 44 -5.75 -25.77 18.32
C ALA A 44 -4.66 -25.49 19.37
N ALA A 45 -4.32 -24.21 19.56
CA ALA A 45 -3.40 -23.78 20.61
C ALA A 45 -4.01 -23.93 22.01
N ALA A 46 -5.32 -23.65 22.18
CA ALA A 46 -6.03 -23.81 23.44
C ALA A 46 -6.17 -25.29 23.87
N THR A 47 -6.46 -26.19 22.92
CA THR A 47 -6.53 -27.64 23.20
C THR A 47 -5.16 -28.23 23.51
N ALA A 48 -4.09 -27.78 22.83
CA ALA A 48 -2.72 -28.19 23.14
C ALA A 48 -2.27 -27.71 24.53
N ALA A 49 -2.58 -26.47 24.91
CA ALA A 49 -2.29 -25.95 26.24
C ALA A 49 -3.02 -26.73 27.35
N GLN A 50 -4.31 -27.03 27.18
CA GLN A 50 -5.08 -27.83 28.13
C GLN A 50 -4.63 -29.30 28.22
N ALA A 51 -4.11 -29.88 27.12
CA ALA A 51 -3.58 -31.24 27.13
C ALA A 51 -2.26 -31.34 27.90
N LEU A 52 -1.40 -30.32 27.83
CA LEU A 52 -0.15 -30.26 28.59
C LEU A 52 -0.37 -30.01 30.08
N GLU A 53 -1.37 -29.19 30.46
CA GLU A 53 -1.68 -28.93 31.87
C GLU A 53 -2.18 -30.18 32.62
N ARG A 54 -2.89 -31.09 31.92
CA ARG A 54 -3.35 -32.37 32.51
C ARG A 54 -2.21 -33.36 32.79
N GLY A 55 -1.02 -33.15 32.21
CA GLY A 55 0.16 -34.03 32.34
C GLY A 55 1.04 -33.79 33.56
N GLY A 56 0.76 -32.76 34.37
CA GLY A 56 1.46 -32.49 35.62
C GLY A 56 2.52 -31.38 35.54
N GLY A 57 2.26 -30.28 36.25
CA GLY A 57 3.26 -29.32 36.72
C GLY A 57 3.70 -28.21 35.76
N VAL A 58 3.21 -28.16 34.51
CA VAL A 58 3.62 -27.15 33.53
C VAL A 58 2.53 -26.08 33.39
N ARG A 59 2.84 -24.83 33.75
CA ARG A 59 1.99 -23.67 33.44
C ARG A 59 2.22 -23.24 32.00
N ALA A 60 1.22 -23.41 31.14
CA ALA A 60 1.27 -22.88 29.79
C ALA A 60 0.99 -21.36 29.82
N LEU A 61 2.01 -20.53 29.61
CA LEU A 61 1.83 -19.09 29.44
C LEU A 61 1.62 -18.80 27.95
N VAL A 62 0.38 -18.55 27.55
CA VAL A 62 0.04 -18.21 26.17
C VAL A 62 0.45 -16.76 25.91
N LEU A 63 1.62 -16.54 25.29
CA LEU A 63 2.18 -15.22 24.94
C LEU A 63 1.41 -14.52 23.77
N HIS A 64 0.07 -14.44 23.84
CA HIS A 64 -0.74 -13.71 22.85
C HIS A 64 -0.96 -12.22 23.22
N ALA A 65 -0.74 -11.85 24.49
CA ALA A 65 -1.01 -10.49 24.99
C ALA A 65 -0.01 -9.43 24.49
N LEU A 66 1.21 -9.82 24.11
CA LEU A 66 2.22 -8.90 23.56
C LEU A 66 1.94 -8.58 22.09
N SER A 67 1.59 -9.59 21.27
CA SER A 67 1.23 -9.40 19.86
C SER A 67 -0.08 -8.65 19.65
N ALA A 68 -1.06 -8.81 20.55
CA ALA A 68 -2.32 -8.07 20.47
C ALA A 68 -2.12 -6.56 20.73
N THR A 69 -1.21 -6.20 21.64
CA THR A 69 -0.88 -4.80 21.92
C THR A 69 -0.06 -4.20 20.78
N GLU A 70 0.89 -4.94 20.22
CA GLU A 70 1.65 -4.54 19.03
C GLU A 70 0.73 -4.34 17.81
N ALA A 71 -0.22 -5.25 17.57
CA ALA A 71 -1.17 -5.15 16.46
C ALA A 71 -2.03 -3.88 16.54
N VAL A 72 -2.51 -3.52 17.74
CA VAL A 72 -3.29 -2.29 17.95
C VAL A 72 -2.45 -1.04 17.71
N LEU A 73 -1.16 -1.05 18.06
CA LEU A 73 -0.25 0.07 17.79
C LEU A 73 0.02 0.22 16.29
N LEU A 74 0.33 -0.88 15.59
CA LEU A 74 0.55 -0.87 14.14
C LEU A 74 -0.70 -0.38 13.39
N GLU A 75 -1.89 -0.82 13.79
CA GLU A 75 -3.16 -0.40 13.17
C GLU A 75 -3.42 1.10 13.40
N ARG A 76 -3.17 1.61 14.61
CA ARG A 76 -3.30 3.05 14.91
C ARG A 76 -2.33 3.89 14.10
N MET A 77 -1.06 3.48 14.02
CA MET A 77 -0.07 4.18 13.21
C MET A 77 -0.43 4.15 11.72
N GLY A 78 -0.90 3.01 11.21
CA GLY A 78 -1.39 2.88 9.84
C GLY A 78 -2.56 3.82 9.53
N ARG A 79 -3.53 3.95 10.43
CA ARG A 79 -4.66 4.89 10.27
C ARG A 79 -4.23 6.34 10.26
N LEU A 80 -3.31 6.74 11.15
CA LEU A 80 -2.79 8.10 11.17
C LEU A 80 -2.02 8.44 9.89
N MET A 81 -1.17 7.52 9.43
CA MET A 81 -0.44 7.67 8.17
C MET A 81 -1.37 7.73 6.96
N ALA A 82 -2.44 6.93 6.96
CA ALA A 82 -3.47 6.98 5.90
C ALA A 82 -4.16 8.35 5.87
N LEU A 83 -4.51 8.92 7.03
CA LEU A 83 -5.13 10.24 7.11
C LEU A 83 -4.19 11.33 6.59
N VAL A 84 -2.93 11.32 7.01
CA VAL A 84 -1.90 12.26 6.51
C VAL A 84 -1.71 12.12 5.00
N THR A 85 -1.69 10.89 4.49
CA THR A 85 -1.57 10.61 3.05
C THR A 85 -2.74 11.19 2.27
N VAL A 86 -3.98 10.98 2.74
CA VAL A 86 -5.17 11.55 2.11
C VAL A 86 -5.13 13.08 2.15
N ALA A 87 -4.77 13.69 3.28
CA ALA A 87 -4.64 15.14 3.39
C ALA A 87 -3.58 15.71 2.42
N ALA A 88 -2.43 15.05 2.32
CA ALA A 88 -1.36 15.43 1.40
C ALA A 88 -1.79 15.29 -0.07
N LEU A 89 -2.52 14.22 -0.42
CA LEU A 89 -3.07 14.03 -1.77
C LEU A 89 -4.10 15.10 -2.12
N LEU A 90 -4.97 15.48 -1.19
CA LEU A 90 -5.93 16.56 -1.39
C LEU A 90 -5.22 17.90 -1.60
N ALA A 91 -4.22 18.21 -0.76
CA ALA A 91 -3.43 19.43 -0.90
C ALA A 91 -2.67 19.48 -2.24
N ALA A 92 -2.04 18.38 -2.64
CA ALA A 92 -1.36 18.27 -3.93
C ALA A 92 -2.33 18.40 -5.11
N GLY A 93 -3.51 17.78 -5.02
CA GLY A 93 -4.57 17.88 -6.02
C GLY A 93 -5.10 19.31 -6.18
N LEU A 94 -5.30 20.03 -5.07
CA LEU A 94 -5.70 21.44 -5.08
C LEU A 94 -4.61 22.34 -5.66
N CYS A 95 -3.35 22.06 -5.34
CA CYS A 95 -2.21 22.78 -5.93
C CYS A 95 -2.18 22.59 -7.45
N ALA A 96 -2.24 21.34 -7.92
CA ALA A 96 -2.29 21.02 -9.35
C ALA A 96 -3.51 21.66 -10.04
N PHE A 97 -4.69 21.62 -9.41
CA PHE A 97 -5.89 22.27 -9.91
C PHE A 97 -5.70 23.78 -10.09
N GLY A 98 -5.10 24.45 -9.10
CA GLY A 98 -4.80 25.88 -9.15
C GLY A 98 -3.86 26.22 -10.29
N THR A 99 -2.73 25.51 -10.41
CA THR A 99 -1.75 25.72 -11.48
C THR A 99 -2.34 25.49 -12.87
N LEU A 100 -3.12 24.43 -13.06
CA LEU A 100 -3.78 24.15 -14.34
C LEU A 100 -4.85 25.19 -14.69
N THR A 101 -5.53 25.74 -13.67
CA THR A 101 -6.51 26.81 -13.87
C THR A 101 -5.84 28.11 -14.30
N ASP A 102 -4.72 28.46 -13.66
CA ASP A 102 -3.92 29.64 -13.99
C ASP A 102 -3.42 29.57 -15.45
N LEU A 103 -2.86 28.42 -15.83
CA LEU A 103 -2.43 28.16 -17.21
C LEU A 103 -3.58 28.26 -18.23
N ALA A 104 -4.77 27.79 -17.87
CA ALA A 104 -5.96 27.90 -18.73
C ALA A 104 -6.44 29.34 -18.88
N LEU A 105 -6.25 30.19 -17.86
CA LEU A 105 -6.59 31.61 -17.90
C LEU A 105 -5.61 32.41 -18.75
N GLU A 106 -4.31 32.16 -18.62
CA GLU A 106 -3.27 32.79 -19.46
C GLU A 106 -3.50 32.48 -20.94
N ARG A 107 -3.77 31.21 -21.28
CA ARG A 107 -4.01 30.76 -22.66
C ARG A 107 -5.42 31.04 -23.18
N ARG A 108 -6.26 31.72 -22.40
CA ARG A 108 -7.67 31.97 -22.77
C ARG A 108 -7.82 32.72 -24.09
N ARG A 109 -6.97 33.72 -24.36
CA ARG A 109 -7.00 34.49 -25.63
C ARG A 109 -6.64 33.61 -26.82
N GLU A 110 -5.62 32.76 -26.69
CA GLU A 110 -5.22 31.80 -27.73
C GLU A 110 -6.35 30.80 -28.04
N ILE A 111 -7.01 30.27 -27.01
CA ILE A 111 -8.14 29.34 -27.15
C ILE A 111 -9.32 30.03 -27.84
N ALA A 112 -9.60 31.30 -27.50
CA ALA A 112 -10.65 32.08 -28.15
C ALA A 112 -10.36 32.27 -29.65
N LEU A 113 -9.12 32.60 -30.01
CA LEU A 113 -8.68 32.74 -31.41
C LEU A 113 -8.77 31.42 -32.17
N MET A 114 -8.30 30.32 -31.57
CA MET A 114 -8.43 28.98 -32.17
C MET A 114 -9.89 28.61 -32.43
N LYS A 115 -10.80 28.86 -31.47
CA LYS A 115 -12.23 28.59 -31.63
C LYS A 115 -12.88 29.51 -32.68
N ALA A 116 -12.42 30.75 -32.82
CA ALA A 116 -12.89 31.66 -33.87
C ALA A 116 -12.46 31.19 -35.29
N LEU A 117 -11.30 30.53 -35.40
CA LEU A 117 -10.79 29.92 -36.63
C LEU A 117 -11.39 28.53 -36.92
N GLY A 118 -12.28 28.02 -36.07
CA GLY A 118 -13.00 26.76 -36.27
C GLY A 118 -12.45 25.55 -35.53
N ALA A 119 -11.51 25.72 -34.58
CA ALA A 119 -11.02 24.62 -33.76
C ALA A 119 -12.14 23.99 -32.91
N SER A 120 -12.16 22.66 -32.81
CA SER A 120 -13.18 21.96 -32.04
C SER A 120 -12.89 22.03 -30.55
N SER A 121 -13.94 22.16 -29.74
CA SER A 121 -13.87 21.99 -28.28
C SER A 121 -13.22 20.67 -27.85
N ARG A 122 -13.28 19.63 -28.70
CA ARG A 122 -12.64 18.33 -28.43
C ARG A 122 -11.12 18.38 -28.46
N ASP A 123 -10.54 19.23 -29.30
CA ASP A 123 -9.09 19.37 -29.42
C ASP A 123 -8.53 20.04 -28.16
N VAL A 124 -9.23 21.07 -27.68
CA VAL A 124 -8.92 21.74 -26.41
C VAL A 124 -9.00 20.75 -25.24
N VAL A 125 -10.07 19.95 -25.14
CA VAL A 125 -10.21 18.95 -24.09
C VAL A 125 -9.07 17.92 -24.14
N ARG A 126 -8.72 17.43 -25.34
CA ARG A 126 -7.64 16.44 -25.50
C ARG A 126 -6.30 17.01 -25.09
N GLN A 127 -6.01 18.26 -25.43
CA GLN A 127 -4.77 18.94 -25.06
C GLN A 127 -4.64 19.06 -23.53
N PHE A 128 -5.66 19.61 -22.87
CA PHE A 128 -5.65 19.77 -21.41
C PHE A 128 -5.67 18.44 -20.66
N ALA A 129 -6.37 17.43 -21.18
CA ALA A 129 -6.36 16.09 -20.61
C ALA A 129 -4.98 15.42 -20.76
N ALA A 130 -4.31 15.60 -21.90
CA ALA A 130 -2.96 15.09 -22.10
C ALA A 130 -1.96 15.79 -21.16
N GLU A 131 -2.11 17.10 -20.97
CA GLU A 131 -1.28 17.90 -20.07
C GLU A 131 -1.43 17.47 -18.60
N SER A 132 -2.68 17.31 -18.12
CA SER A 132 -2.92 16.84 -16.75
C SER A 132 -2.43 15.40 -16.54
N LEU A 133 -2.64 14.50 -17.49
CA LEU A 133 -2.13 13.13 -17.42
C LEU A 133 -0.60 13.09 -17.47
N ALA A 134 0.05 13.91 -18.29
CA ALA A 134 1.50 14.00 -18.35
C ALA A 134 2.09 14.48 -17.03
N ILE A 135 1.49 15.50 -16.40
CA ILE A 135 1.88 15.97 -15.06
C ILE A 135 1.67 14.87 -14.02
N GLY A 136 0.54 14.17 -14.06
CA GLY A 136 0.25 13.05 -13.16
C GLY A 136 1.24 11.90 -13.29
N LEU A 137 1.61 11.52 -14.52
CA LEU A 137 2.62 10.49 -14.78
C LEU A 137 4.00 10.92 -14.30
N ALA A 138 4.44 12.11 -14.69
CA ALA A 138 5.76 12.63 -14.32
C ALA A 138 5.88 12.77 -12.79
N GLY A 139 4.87 13.38 -12.15
CA GLY A 139 4.80 13.53 -10.70
C GLY A 139 4.69 12.19 -9.97
N GLY A 140 3.90 11.24 -10.49
CA GLY A 140 3.75 9.91 -9.92
C GLY A 140 5.06 9.10 -9.97
N ILE A 141 5.76 9.11 -11.10
CA ILE A 141 7.06 8.43 -11.25
C ILE A 141 8.11 9.10 -10.35
N ALA A 142 8.23 10.42 -10.41
CA ALA A 142 9.20 11.16 -9.59
C ALA A 142 8.92 10.97 -8.08
N GLY A 143 7.66 11.10 -7.67
CA GLY A 143 7.23 10.91 -6.28
C GLY A 143 7.47 9.49 -5.78
N TRP A 144 7.22 8.47 -6.62
CA TRP A 144 7.52 7.08 -6.28
C TRP A 144 9.02 6.84 -6.08
N LEU A 145 9.87 7.35 -6.99
CA LEU A 145 11.33 7.21 -6.89
C LEU A 145 11.88 7.92 -5.66
N ILE A 146 11.43 9.14 -5.39
CA ILE A 146 11.82 9.91 -4.20
C ILE A 146 11.34 9.21 -2.93
N GLY A 147 10.09 8.74 -2.91
CA GLY A 147 9.53 7.99 -1.79
C GLY A 147 10.31 6.71 -1.49
N LEU A 148 10.71 5.98 -2.53
CA LEU A 148 11.55 4.79 -2.40
C LEU A 148 12.94 5.13 -1.83
N PHE A 149 13.54 6.22 -2.29
CA PHE A 149 14.82 6.70 -1.79
C PHE A 149 14.75 7.05 -0.28
N PHE A 150 13.73 7.80 0.14
CA PHE A 150 13.53 8.12 1.54
C PHE A 150 13.19 6.90 2.40
N ALA A 151 12.37 5.99 1.87
CA ALA A 151 12.06 4.74 2.54
C ALA A 151 13.36 3.97 2.83
N GLU A 152 14.20 3.75 1.82
CA GLU A 152 15.46 3.01 2.00
C GLU A 152 16.43 3.72 2.96
N LEU A 153 16.50 5.06 2.88
CA LEU A 153 17.34 5.86 3.78
C LEU A 153 16.92 5.70 5.24
N ILE A 154 15.62 5.81 5.53
CA ILE A 154 15.06 5.66 6.88
C ILE A 154 15.17 4.21 7.35
N GLY A 155 14.88 3.25 6.46
CA GLY A 155 14.95 1.81 6.75
C GLY A 155 16.36 1.37 7.18
N ARG A 156 17.39 1.83 6.47
CA ARG A 156 18.79 1.52 6.80
C ARG A 156 19.28 2.21 8.06
N THR A 157 18.94 3.49 8.26
CA THR A 157 19.48 4.29 9.36
C THR A 157 18.80 4.01 10.70
N VAL A 158 17.48 3.81 10.70
CA VAL A 158 16.68 3.65 11.93
C VAL A 158 16.48 2.18 12.27
N PHE A 159 16.06 1.37 11.29
CA PHE A 159 15.60 0.01 11.53
C PHE A 159 16.64 -1.07 11.21
N HIS A 160 17.79 -0.70 10.64
CA HIS A 160 18.85 -1.62 10.20
C HIS A 160 18.31 -2.78 9.32
N SER A 161 17.19 -2.53 8.62
CA SER A 161 16.48 -3.52 7.81
C SER A 161 16.28 -2.95 6.41
N ALA A 162 16.51 -3.79 5.39
CA ALA A 162 16.25 -3.43 4.00
C ALA A 162 14.74 -3.47 3.73
N ILE A 163 14.24 -2.48 2.99
CA ILE A 163 12.82 -2.43 2.60
C ILE A 163 12.66 -3.21 1.30
N ALA A 164 11.91 -4.31 1.36
CA ALA A 164 11.56 -5.07 0.16
C ALA A 164 10.45 -4.32 -0.61
N VAL A 165 10.76 -3.89 -1.83
CA VAL A 165 9.75 -3.30 -2.73
C VAL A 165 8.83 -4.40 -3.22
N HIS A 166 7.56 -4.34 -2.81
CA HIS A 166 6.55 -5.25 -3.31
C HIS A 166 6.10 -4.83 -4.72
N TRP A 167 6.10 -5.77 -5.67
CA TRP A 167 5.78 -5.49 -7.08
C TRP A 167 4.36 -4.94 -7.31
N SER A 168 3.47 -5.05 -6.32
CA SER A 168 2.12 -4.50 -6.37
C SER A 168 2.05 -2.98 -6.13
N VAL A 169 3.06 -2.36 -5.52
CA VAL A 169 3.01 -0.94 -5.13
C VAL A 169 3.10 0.03 -6.32
N PRO A 170 4.01 -0.15 -7.30
CA PRO A 170 4.14 0.79 -8.41
C PRO A 170 2.84 1.05 -9.21
N PRO A 171 2.05 0.03 -9.62
CA PRO A 171 0.81 0.30 -10.36
C PRO A 171 -0.26 0.99 -9.51
N GLN A 172 -0.28 0.78 -8.19
CA GLN A 172 -1.21 1.46 -7.28
C GLN A 172 -0.88 2.95 -7.15
N VAL A 173 0.40 3.28 -6.98
CA VAL A 173 0.87 4.67 -6.89
C VAL A 173 0.60 5.41 -8.19
N LEU A 174 0.91 4.80 -9.33
CA LEU A 174 0.69 5.42 -10.63
C LEU A 174 -0.80 5.59 -10.93
N GLY A 175 -1.63 4.58 -10.61
CA GLY A 175 -3.09 4.67 -10.75
C GLY A 175 -3.68 5.80 -9.90
N LEU A 176 -3.22 5.95 -8.66
CA LEU A 176 -3.67 7.03 -7.77
C LEU A 176 -3.22 8.40 -8.27
N ALA A 177 -1.97 8.53 -8.73
CA ALA A 177 -1.45 9.78 -9.28
C ALA A 177 -2.22 10.22 -10.53
N LEU A 178 -2.51 9.28 -11.43
CA LEU A 178 -3.34 9.52 -12.62
C LEU A 178 -4.77 9.93 -12.25
N LEU A 179 -5.36 9.28 -11.25
CA LEU A 179 -6.69 9.60 -10.77
C LEU A 179 -6.74 11.03 -10.21
N VAL A 180 -5.79 11.40 -9.34
CA VAL A 180 -5.72 12.74 -8.76
C VAL A 180 -5.47 13.81 -9.83
N ALA A 181 -4.53 13.58 -10.74
CA ALA A 181 -4.24 14.52 -11.82
C ALA A 181 -5.41 14.67 -12.81
N GLY A 182 -6.09 13.56 -13.12
CA GLY A 182 -7.30 13.56 -13.93
C GLY A 182 -8.42 14.38 -13.27
N LEU A 183 -8.68 14.15 -11.98
CA LEU A 183 -9.68 14.90 -11.22
C LEU A 183 -9.34 16.39 -11.14
N ALA A 184 -8.07 16.73 -10.89
CA ALA A 184 -7.60 18.12 -10.87
C ALA A 184 -7.78 18.81 -12.23
N GLY A 185 -7.62 18.09 -13.34
CA GLY A 185 -7.79 18.63 -14.69
C GLY A 185 -9.24 18.92 -15.11
N LEU A 186 -10.24 18.31 -14.46
CA LEU A 186 -11.65 18.44 -14.86
C LEU A 186 -12.17 19.88 -14.78
N GLY A 187 -11.74 20.66 -13.78
CA GLY A 187 -12.14 22.07 -13.64
C GLY A 187 -11.57 22.98 -14.74
N PRO A 188 -10.25 23.03 -14.93
CA PRO A 188 -9.60 23.78 -16.01
C PRO A 188 -10.18 23.46 -17.39
N ILE A 189 -10.46 22.18 -17.67
CA ILE A 189 -11.09 21.77 -18.93
C ILE A 189 -12.45 22.45 -19.11
N ARG A 190 -13.31 22.46 -18.08
CA ARG A 190 -14.60 23.15 -18.13
C ARG A 190 -14.45 24.64 -18.33
N LEU A 191 -13.46 25.26 -17.67
CA LEU A 191 -13.16 26.68 -17.83
C LEU A 191 -12.74 27.00 -19.27
N ALA A 192 -11.83 26.23 -19.85
CA ALA A 192 -11.36 26.38 -21.23
C ALA A 192 -12.49 26.22 -22.26
N LEU A 193 -13.45 25.32 -21.99
CA LEU A 193 -14.62 25.12 -22.85
C LEU A 193 -15.59 26.32 -22.81
N SER A 194 -15.71 26.98 -21.66
CA SER A 194 -16.64 28.11 -21.45
C SER A 194 -16.25 29.40 -22.17
N VAL A 195 -15.04 29.45 -22.74
CA VAL A 195 -14.52 30.61 -23.47
C VAL A 195 -15.35 30.87 -24.73
N GLN A 196 -16.02 32.02 -24.77
CA GLN A 196 -16.77 32.50 -25.92
C GLN A 196 -15.90 33.44 -26.78
N PRO A 197 -15.68 33.13 -28.07
CA PRO A 197 -14.82 33.93 -28.93
C PRO A 197 -15.30 35.39 -29.07
N ALA A 198 -16.62 35.60 -29.15
CA ALA A 198 -17.22 36.91 -29.34
C ALA A 198 -16.99 37.89 -28.17
N VAL A 199 -16.87 37.38 -26.94
CA VAL A 199 -16.62 38.20 -25.74
C VAL A 199 -15.12 38.46 -25.55
N ALA A 200 -14.28 37.49 -25.91
CA ALA A 200 -12.83 37.63 -25.81
C ALA A 200 -12.24 38.68 -26.77
N LEU A 201 -12.88 38.90 -27.93
CA LEU A 201 -12.45 39.87 -28.95
C LEU A 201 -13.06 41.27 -28.79
N LYS A 202 -14.14 41.42 -28.00
CA LYS A 202 -14.77 42.72 -27.70
C LYS A 202 -14.21 43.41 -26.44
N GLY A 203 -13.25 42.77 -25.78
CA GLY A 203 -12.72 43.18 -24.47
C GLY A 203 -11.56 44.17 -24.49
N GLU A 204 -11.22 44.74 -25.66
CA GLU A 204 -10.33 45.90 -25.83
C GLU A 204 -10.97 46.90 -26.78
#